data_AF-A0A7V5U474-F1
#
_entry.id   AF-A0A7V5U474-F1
#
_cell.length_a   1.000
_cell.length_b   1.000
_cell.length_c   1.000
_cell.angle_alpha   90.00
_cell.angle_beta   90.00
_cell.angle_gamma   90.00
#
_symmetry.space_group_name_H-M   'P 1'
#
loop_
_entity.id
_entity.type
_entity.pdbx_description
1 polymer ?
#
loop_
_entity_poly.entity_id
_entity_poly.type
_entity_poly.pdbx_seq_one_letter_code
_entity_poly.pdbx_strand_id
1 'polypeptide(L)'
;MREEILQELSVRKEEISDRVRDELKIIDRSFIKDLKIRKARRPEGYDDIAALIDHTILKPEASISDVKRVAEEAKKYRFATVCVNSSNVKIVAEALEGSEVLPISVVGFPLGAMDYVSKAFEAVYAVKNGA
;
A
#
# COMPACT_ATOMS: atom_id res chain seq x y z
N MET A 1 -6.45 1.64 -42.41
CA MET A 1 -5.58 2.36 -41.45
C MET A 1 -6.24 2.65 -40.10
N ARG A 2 -7.31 3.48 -39.98
CA ARG A 2 -7.91 3.78 -38.65
C ARG A 2 -8.59 2.58 -37.98
N GLU A 3 -9.30 1.75 -38.75
CA GLU A 3 -9.98 0.57 -38.21
C GLU A 3 -9.00 -0.53 -37.80
N GLU A 4 -7.94 -0.76 -38.58
CA GLU A 4 -6.86 -1.71 -38.24
C GLU A 4 -6.17 -1.34 -36.92
N ILE A 5 -5.89 -0.05 -36.69
CA ILE A 5 -5.29 0.43 -35.43
C ILE A 5 -6.25 0.20 -34.25
N LEU A 6 -7.55 0.46 -34.42
CA LEU A 6 -8.55 0.22 -33.37
C LEU A 6 -8.68 -1.27 -33.04
N GLN A 7 -8.59 -2.13 -34.04
CA GLN A 7 -8.66 -3.57 -33.89
C GLN A 7 -7.40 -4.11 -33.19
N GLU A 8 -6.21 -3.63 -33.54
CA GLU A 8 -4.95 -3.99 -32.86
C GLU A 8 -4.93 -3.51 -31.39
N LEU A 9 -5.44 -2.32 -31.10
CA LEU A 9 -5.60 -1.82 -29.73
C LEU A 9 -6.63 -2.60 -28.91
N SER A 10 -7.69 -3.09 -29.55
CA SER A 10 -8.70 -3.93 -28.90
C SER A 10 -8.12 -5.31 -28.55
N VAL A 11 -7.43 -5.95 -29.49
CA VAL A 11 -6.75 -7.23 -29.27
C VAL A 11 -5.72 -7.11 -28.15
N ARG A 12 -4.89 -6.06 -28.16
CA ARG A 12 -3.91 -5.81 -27.07
C ARG A 12 -4.59 -5.59 -25.72
N LYS A 13 -5.75 -4.93 -25.66
CA LYS A 13 -6.51 -4.77 -24.40
C LYS A 13 -7.00 -6.10 -23.85
N GLU A 14 -7.51 -6.98 -24.71
CA GLU A 14 -7.96 -8.32 -24.32
C GLU A 14 -6.79 -9.19 -23.87
N GLU A 15 -5.68 -9.22 -24.61
CA GLU A 15 -4.47 -9.95 -24.24
C GLU A 15 -3.88 -9.46 -22.91
N ILE A 16 -3.83 -8.14 -22.67
CA ILE A 16 -3.40 -7.58 -21.39
C ILE A 16 -4.37 -7.99 -20.28
N SER A 17 -5.68 -7.91 -20.50
CA SER A 17 -6.69 -8.31 -19.51
C SER A 17 -6.57 -9.79 -19.14
N ASP A 18 -6.32 -10.67 -20.11
CA ASP A 18 -6.22 -12.10 -19.88
C ASP A 18 -4.90 -12.46 -19.19
N ARG A 19 -3.77 -11.84 -19.57
CA ARG A 19 -2.49 -11.98 -18.86
C ARG A 19 -2.57 -11.47 -17.43
N VAL A 20 -3.15 -10.29 -17.23
CA VAL A 20 -3.46 -9.76 -15.89
C VAL A 20 -4.31 -10.75 -15.11
N ARG A 21 -5.34 -11.36 -15.71
CA ARG A 21 -6.23 -12.33 -15.04
C ARG A 21 -5.50 -13.62 -14.67
N ASP A 22 -4.63 -14.12 -15.53
CA ASP A 22 -3.82 -15.31 -15.32
C ASP A 22 -2.72 -15.10 -14.28
N GLU A 23 -2.05 -13.94 -14.30
CA GLU A 23 -1.07 -13.55 -13.29
C GLU A 23 -1.76 -13.23 -11.95
N LEU A 24 -2.98 -12.69 -11.97
CA LEU A 24 -3.85 -12.56 -10.80
C LEU A 24 -4.32 -13.91 -10.26
N LYS A 25 -4.16 -15.05 -10.95
CA LYS A 25 -4.37 -16.37 -10.32
C LYS A 25 -3.32 -16.66 -9.24
N ILE A 26 -2.15 -15.99 -9.29
CA ILE A 26 -1.12 -16.03 -8.23
C ILE A 26 -1.60 -15.24 -7.00
N ILE A 27 -2.40 -14.20 -7.21
CA ILE A 27 -3.02 -13.42 -6.14
C ILE A 27 -4.31 -14.14 -5.76
N ASP A 28 -4.23 -14.95 -4.71
CA ASP A 28 -5.40 -15.62 -4.14
C ASP A 28 -6.52 -14.61 -3.84
N ARG A 29 -7.55 -14.59 -4.68
CA ARG A 29 -8.67 -13.66 -4.55
C ARG A 29 -9.54 -13.97 -3.33
N SER A 30 -9.45 -15.17 -2.77
CA SER A 30 -10.17 -15.51 -1.53
C SER A 30 -9.64 -14.66 -0.38
N PHE A 31 -8.32 -14.44 -0.30
CA PHE A 31 -7.68 -13.58 0.69
C PHE A 31 -8.25 -12.15 0.70
N ILE A 32 -8.51 -11.56 -0.47
CA ILE A 32 -9.06 -10.20 -0.56
C ILE A 32 -10.48 -10.12 0.03
N LYS A 33 -11.29 -11.18 -0.12
CA LYS A 33 -12.67 -11.21 0.40
C LYS A 33 -12.71 -11.25 1.92
N ASP A 34 -11.74 -11.89 2.54
CA ASP A 34 -11.67 -12.08 3.99
C ASP A 34 -10.90 -10.95 4.71
N LEU A 35 -10.40 -9.98 3.95
CA LEU A 35 -9.62 -8.87 4.49
C LEU A 35 -10.48 -7.96 5.37
N LYS A 36 -10.10 -7.82 6.64
CA LYS A 36 -10.73 -6.88 7.56
C LYS A 36 -10.17 -5.48 7.35
N ILE A 37 -10.90 -4.68 6.59
CA ILE A 37 -10.52 -3.28 6.31
C ILE A 37 -10.70 -2.44 7.59
N ARG A 38 -9.60 -1.91 8.10
CA ARG A 38 -9.61 -0.87 9.14
C ARG A 38 -9.76 0.50 8.47
N LYS A 39 -10.47 1.41 9.13
CA LYS A 39 -10.56 2.81 8.68
C LYS A 39 -9.59 3.63 9.51
N ALA A 40 -8.79 4.46 8.84
CA ALA A 40 -7.96 5.45 9.54
C ALA A 40 -8.85 6.39 10.36
N ARG A 41 -8.30 6.89 11.46
CA ARG A 41 -8.91 7.96 12.25
C ARG A 41 -9.27 9.13 11.33
N ARG A 42 -10.48 9.68 11.49
CA ARG A 42 -10.91 10.89 10.80
C ARG A 42 -10.80 12.08 11.74
N PRO A 43 -10.51 13.29 11.23
CA PRO A 43 -10.52 14.48 12.05
C PRO A 43 -11.94 14.74 12.61
N GLU A 44 -12.01 15.07 13.90
CA GLU A 44 -13.26 15.45 14.56
C GLU A 44 -13.66 16.92 14.29
N GLY A 45 -12.72 17.73 13.76
CA GLY A 45 -12.88 19.13 13.42
C GLY A 45 -11.59 19.71 12.83
N TYR A 46 -11.59 21.02 12.52
CA TYR A 46 -10.43 21.69 11.90
C TYR A 46 -9.17 21.69 12.79
N ASP A 47 -9.34 21.59 14.10
CA ASP A 47 -8.23 21.62 15.07
C ASP A 47 -7.50 20.26 15.18
N ASP A 48 -8.10 19.17 14.69
CA ASP A 48 -7.56 17.81 14.77
C ASP A 48 -6.68 17.46 13.56
N ILE A 49 -5.67 18.29 13.33
CA ILE A 49 -4.72 18.14 12.21
C ILE A 49 -3.96 16.82 12.30
N ALA A 50 -3.76 16.27 13.51
CA ALA A 50 -3.07 15.00 13.71
C ALA A 50 -3.72 13.85 12.93
N ALA A 51 -5.06 13.79 12.88
CA ALA A 51 -5.81 12.78 12.13
C ALA A 51 -5.71 12.92 10.59
N LEU A 52 -4.91 13.88 10.09
CA LEU A 52 -4.61 14.09 8.67
C LEU A 52 -3.15 13.80 8.32
N ILE A 53 -2.31 13.44 9.30
CA ILE A 53 -0.87 13.28 9.09
C ILE A 53 -0.53 11.81 8.81
N ASP A 54 0.18 11.59 7.70
CA ASP A 54 0.89 10.34 7.39
C ASP A 54 2.36 10.49 7.82
N HIS A 55 2.71 9.95 8.98
CA HIS A 55 4.08 10.07 9.49
C HIS A 55 5.01 9.15 8.70
N THR A 56 5.89 9.74 7.90
CA THR A 56 6.51 9.06 6.76
C THR A 56 8.00 8.82 6.98
N ILE A 57 8.45 7.59 6.72
CA ILE A 57 9.88 7.25 6.64
C ILE A 57 10.17 6.31 5.44
N LEU A 58 10.70 6.91 4.38
CA LEU A 58 11.00 6.23 3.11
C LEU A 58 12.48 6.29 2.71
N LYS A 59 13.34 6.84 3.59
CA LYS A 59 14.79 6.86 3.35
C LYS A 59 15.33 5.43 3.22
N PRO A 60 16.07 5.08 2.16
CA PRO A 60 16.55 3.71 1.99
C PRO A 60 17.56 3.28 3.07
N GLU A 61 18.23 4.23 3.71
CA GLU A 61 19.16 3.99 4.82
C GLU A 61 18.48 3.94 6.20
N ALA A 62 17.14 4.07 6.26
CA ALA A 62 16.40 4.04 7.51
C ALA A 62 16.59 2.69 8.22
N SER A 63 17.03 2.74 9.47
CA SER A 63 17.17 1.54 10.29
C SER A 63 15.81 1.04 10.80
N ILE A 64 15.75 -0.23 11.23
CA ILE A 64 14.56 -0.76 11.92
C ILE A 64 14.22 0.07 13.18
N SER A 65 15.24 0.56 13.90
CA SER A 65 15.03 1.45 15.05
C SER A 65 14.41 2.78 14.67
N ASP A 66 14.76 3.35 13.51
CA ASP A 66 14.12 4.57 13.01
C ASP A 66 12.65 4.34 12.67
N VAL A 67 12.35 3.23 11.99
CA VAL A 67 10.97 2.83 11.64
C VAL A 67 10.12 2.66 12.90
N LYS A 68 10.63 1.96 13.92
CA LYS A 68 9.92 1.79 15.20
C LYS A 68 9.73 3.11 15.94
N ARG A 69 10.76 3.98 15.95
CA ARG A 69 10.67 5.31 16.56
C ARG A 69 9.55 6.14 15.91
N VAL A 70 9.48 6.16 14.58
CA VAL A 70 8.40 6.84 13.84
C VAL A 70 7.03 6.26 14.18
N ALA A 71 6.90 4.94 14.31
CA ALA A 71 5.64 4.32 14.73
C ALA A 71 5.21 4.75 16.15
N GLU A 72 6.14 4.80 17.11
CA GLU A 72 5.87 5.25 18.47
C GLU A 72 5.55 6.75 18.56
N GLU A 73 6.22 7.58 17.77
CA GLU A 73 5.87 9.00 17.63
C GLU A 73 4.44 9.16 17.09
N ALA A 74 4.06 8.38 16.08
CA ALA A 74 2.72 8.43 15.51
C ALA A 74 1.63 8.02 16.50
N LYS A 75 1.88 7.01 17.35
CA LYS A 75 0.99 6.68 18.48
C LYS A 75 0.88 7.84 19.46
N LYS A 76 2.03 8.39 19.89
CA LYS A 76 2.10 9.47 20.87
C LYS A 76 1.28 10.68 20.45
N TYR A 77 1.35 11.05 19.17
CA TYR A 77 0.65 12.21 18.62
C TYR A 77 -0.69 11.87 17.96
N ARG A 78 -1.12 10.60 18.00
CA ARG A 78 -2.38 10.11 17.42
C ARG A 78 -2.56 10.50 15.95
N PHE A 79 -1.51 10.31 15.16
CA PHE A 79 -1.54 10.55 13.72
C PHE A 79 -2.48 9.59 12.98
N ALA A 80 -2.77 9.87 11.71
CA ALA A 80 -3.65 9.01 10.91
C ALA A 80 -2.95 7.69 10.60
N THR A 81 -1.73 7.79 10.06
CA THR A 81 -1.00 6.63 9.57
C THR A 81 0.51 6.76 9.75
N VAL A 82 1.22 5.65 9.51
CA VAL A 82 2.68 5.59 9.35
C VAL A 82 3.01 5.06 7.97
N CYS A 83 3.67 5.87 7.15
CA CYS A 83 4.01 5.53 5.77
C CYS A 83 5.44 4.99 5.65
N VAL A 84 5.58 3.78 5.11
CA VAL A 84 6.88 3.10 4.94
C VAL A 84 7.00 2.36 3.60
N ASN A 85 8.24 2.02 3.24
CA ASN A 85 8.50 1.08 2.15
C ASN A 85 7.85 -0.28 2.47
N SER A 86 7.38 -0.98 1.43
CA SER A 86 6.65 -2.27 1.53
C SER A 86 7.36 -3.34 2.37
N SER A 87 8.69 -3.33 2.39
CA SER A 87 9.51 -4.21 3.23
C SER A 87 9.36 -4.01 4.74
N ASN A 88 8.94 -2.82 5.18
CA ASN A 88 8.86 -2.44 6.59
C ASN A 88 7.43 -2.52 7.16
N VAL A 89 6.42 -2.82 6.34
CA VAL A 89 5.01 -2.81 6.74
C VAL A 89 4.75 -3.70 7.95
N LYS A 90 5.28 -4.94 7.94
CA LYS A 90 5.09 -5.88 9.05
C LYS A 90 5.61 -5.31 10.38
N ILE A 91 6.79 -4.68 10.36
CA ILE A 91 7.41 -4.09 11.54
C ILE A 91 6.53 -2.96 12.09
N VAL A 92 5.99 -2.11 11.21
CA VAL A 92 5.10 -1.01 11.60
C VAL A 92 3.76 -1.54 12.09
N ALA A 93 3.17 -2.53 11.42
CA ALA A 93 1.89 -3.12 11.81
C ALA A 93 1.97 -3.73 13.22
N GLU A 94 3.03 -4.50 13.51
CA GLU A 94 3.32 -5.04 14.84
C GLU A 94 3.56 -3.91 15.85
N ALA A 95 4.35 -2.90 15.48
CA ALA A 95 4.58 -1.76 16.35
C ALA A 95 3.27 -1.03 16.66
N LEU A 96 2.33 -0.90 15.73
CA LEU A 96 1.06 -0.17 15.91
C LEU A 96 -0.08 -1.01 16.52
N GLU A 97 0.19 -2.22 17.00
CA GLU A 97 -0.84 -3.07 17.62
C GLU A 97 -1.57 -2.33 18.76
N GLY A 98 -2.90 -2.43 18.78
CA GLY A 98 -3.77 -1.73 19.74
C GLY A 98 -3.95 -0.22 19.50
N SER A 99 -3.27 0.37 18.52
CA SER A 99 -3.40 1.79 18.18
C SER A 99 -4.50 2.07 17.14
N GLU A 100 -5.02 3.29 17.13
CA GLU A 100 -5.89 3.83 16.07
C GLU A 100 -5.11 4.24 14.80
N VAL A 101 -3.79 4.38 14.92
CA VAL A 101 -2.87 4.68 13.81
C VAL A 101 -2.76 3.45 12.91
N LEU A 102 -2.84 3.64 11.59
CA LEU A 102 -2.71 2.54 10.64
C LEU A 102 -1.33 2.53 9.95
N PRO A 103 -0.72 1.36 9.69
CA PRO A 103 0.39 1.27 8.75
C PRO A 103 -0.12 1.55 7.34
N ILE A 104 0.64 2.29 6.54
CA ILE A 104 0.43 2.39 5.09
C ILE A 104 1.74 2.16 4.35
N SER A 105 1.63 1.74 3.09
CA SER A 105 2.78 1.42 2.26
C SER A 105 2.74 2.11 0.92
N VAL A 106 3.91 2.48 0.43
CA VAL A 106 4.12 2.82 -0.97
C VAL A 106 4.32 1.55 -1.81
N VAL A 107 3.88 1.58 -3.07
CA VAL A 107 4.01 0.48 -4.03
C VAL A 107 4.68 1.01 -5.30
N GLY A 108 5.71 0.32 -5.75
CA GLY A 108 6.54 0.69 -6.88
C GLY A 108 7.26 2.02 -6.74
N PHE A 109 7.47 2.46 -5.51
CA PHE A 109 8.12 3.73 -5.19
C PHE A 109 9.66 3.58 -5.12
N PRO A 110 10.44 4.62 -5.43
CA PRO A 110 10.02 5.93 -5.93
C PRO A 110 9.86 6.01 -7.45
N LEU A 111 10.52 5.11 -8.19
CA LEU A 111 10.69 5.26 -9.64
C LEU A 111 9.44 4.90 -10.44
N GLY A 112 8.61 3.98 -9.96
CA GLY A 112 7.38 3.57 -10.63
C GLY A 112 7.59 2.82 -11.95
N ALA A 113 8.82 2.43 -12.29
CA ALA A 113 9.17 1.89 -13.60
C ALA A 113 9.02 0.36 -13.72
N MET A 114 8.51 -0.32 -12.70
CA MET A 114 8.25 -1.76 -12.77
C MET A 114 6.98 -2.04 -13.60
N ASP A 115 6.88 -3.27 -14.11
CA ASP A 115 5.66 -3.77 -14.72
C ASP A 115 4.49 -3.81 -13.71
N TYR A 116 3.26 -3.84 -14.24
CA TYR A 116 2.05 -3.79 -13.42
C TYR A 116 1.87 -5.03 -12.53
N VAL A 117 2.44 -6.19 -12.91
CA VAL A 117 2.33 -7.45 -12.17
C VAL A 117 3.12 -7.35 -10.89
N SER A 118 4.36 -6.84 -11.00
CA SER A 118 5.25 -6.58 -9.88
C SER A 118 4.61 -5.62 -8.86
N LYS A 119 3.97 -4.55 -9.34
CA LYS A 119 3.23 -3.60 -8.48
C LYS A 119 2.02 -4.26 -7.82
N ALA A 120 1.25 -5.06 -8.55
CA ALA A 120 0.09 -5.76 -8.01
C ALA A 120 0.50 -6.75 -6.91
N PHE A 121 1.59 -7.50 -7.12
CA PHE A 121 2.12 -8.42 -6.12
C PHE A 121 2.63 -7.70 -4.88
N GLU A 122 3.38 -6.60 -5.06
CA GLU A 122 3.86 -5.78 -3.95
C GLU A 122 2.71 -5.20 -3.12
N ALA A 123 1.64 -4.71 -3.76
CA ALA A 123 0.46 -4.21 -3.07
C ALA A 123 -0.22 -5.31 -2.23
N VAL A 124 -0.39 -6.50 -2.80
CA VAL A 124 -0.96 -7.66 -2.09
C VAL A 124 -0.07 -8.07 -0.92
N TYR A 125 1.25 -8.05 -1.11
CA TYR A 125 2.21 -8.38 -0.07
C TYR A 125 2.17 -7.36 1.08
N ALA A 126 2.07 -6.06 0.77
CA ALA A 126 1.91 -5.01 1.79
C ALA A 126 0.64 -5.23 2.62
N VAL A 127 -0.50 -5.47 1.97
CA VAL A 127 -1.78 -5.74 2.63
C VAL A 127 -1.70 -7.01 3.51
N LYS A 128 -1.07 -8.08 3.03
CA LYS A 128 -0.84 -9.30 3.83
C LYS A 128 -0.01 -9.05 5.09
N ASN A 129 0.88 -8.07 5.05
CA ASN A 129 1.72 -7.70 6.18
C ASN A 129 1.08 -6.62 7.09
N GLY A 130 -0.15 -6.21 6.80
CA GLY A 130 -0.96 -5.39 7.69
C GLY A 130 -1.21 -3.95 7.26
N ALA A 131 -0.78 -3.55 6.05
CA ALA A 131 -1.18 -2.27 5.45
C ALA A 131 -2.68 -2.20 5.13
#